data_AF-A0A157S9I4-F1
#
_entry.id   AF-A0A157S9I4-F1
#
_cell.length_a   1.000
_cell.length_b   1.000
_cell.length_c   1.000
_cell.angle_alpha   90.00
_cell.angle_beta   90.00
_cell.angle_gamma   90.00
#
_symmetry.space_group_name_H-M   'P 1'
#
loop_
_entity.id
_entity.type
_entity.pdbx_description
1 polymer ?
#
loop_
_entity_poly.entity_id
_entity_poly.type
_entity_poly.pdbx_seq_one_letter_code
_entity_poly.pdbx_strand_id
1 'polypeptide(L)' 'MLVVGPDNQAEYRAVELGQMVDGLRLISSGLQAGEKIIIKGLVRPGMTITPRLVPMQQAAALEARP' A
#
# COMPACT_ATOMS: atom_id res chain seq x y z
N MET A 1 -6.56 -2.70 -6.27
CA MET A 1 -5.75 -2.17 -5.15
C MET A 1 -6.65 -1.37 -4.23
N LEU A 2 -6.46 -1.42 -2.91
CA LEU A 2 -7.17 -0.54 -1.99
C LEU A 2 -6.26 0.62 -1.60
N VAL A 3 -6.77 1.85 -1.73
CA VAL A 3 -6.07 3.08 -1.38
C VAL A 3 -6.82 3.82 -0.28
N VAL A 4 -6.09 4.66 0.46
CA VAL A 4 -6.69 5.60 1.41
C VAL A 4 -7.05 6.86 0.64
N GLY A 5 -8.34 7.03 0.38
CA GLY A 5 -8.91 8.22 -0.24
C GLY A 5 -9.08 9.39 0.74
N PRO A 6 -9.74 10.46 0.29
CA PRO A 6 -10.14 11.59 1.13
C PRO A 6 -10.92 11.11 2.36
N ASP A 7 -10.83 11.87 3.45
CA ASP A 7 -11.52 11.60 4.72
C ASP A 7 -11.27 10.19 5.29
N ASN A 8 -10.13 9.58 4.93
CA ASN A 8 -9.77 8.21 5.25
C ASN A 8 -10.82 7.17 4.79
N GLN A 9 -11.46 7.39 3.65
CA GLN A 9 -12.30 6.38 3.04
C GLN A 9 -11.46 5.40 2.22
N ALA A 10 -11.74 4.09 2.35
CA ALA A 10 -11.10 3.08 1.53
C ALA A 10 -11.68 3.09 0.11
N GLU A 11 -10.83 3.26 -0.89
CA GLU A 11 -11.23 3.28 -2.29
C GLU A 11 -10.63 2.10 -3.06
N TYR A 12 -11.40 1.56 -4.00
CA TYR A 12 -10.88 0.60 -4.96
C TYR A 12 -10.25 1.32 -6.16
N ARG A 13 -9.04 0.90 -6.49
CA ARG A 13 -8.31 1.36 -7.67
C ARG A 13 -7.91 0.18 -8.54
N ALA A 14 -8.29 0.22 -9.81
CA ALA A 14 -7.74 -0.70 -10.81
C ALA A 14 -6.26 -0.34 -11.04
N VAL A 15 -5.39 -1.35 -11.03
CA VAL A 15 -3.94 -1.16 -11.22
C VAL A 15 -3.42 -2.23 -12.16
N GLU A 16 -2.38 -1.88 -12.91
CA GLU A 16 -1.62 -2.83 -13.70
C GLU A 16 -0.36 -3.25 -12.94
N LEU A 17 -0.20 -4.56 -12.78
CA LEU A 17 0.89 -5.14 -12.01
C LEU A 17 2.07 -5.47 -12.94
N GLY A 18 3.27 -5.10 -12.52
CA GLY A 18 4.52 -5.46 -13.18
C GLY A 18 5.26 -6.59 -12.46
N GLN A 19 6.57 -6.65 -12.72
CA GLN A 19 7.47 -7.62 -12.11
C GLN A 19 7.64 -7.41 -10.59
N MET A 20 8.18 -8.42 -9.92
CA MET A 20 8.65 -8.29 -8.54
C MET A 20 10.08 -7.76 -8.54
N VAL A 21 10.40 -6.83 -7.64
CA VAL A 21 11.76 -6.28 -7.42
C VAL A 21 11.95 -6.14 -5.91
N ASP A 22 13.03 -6.70 -5.36
CA ASP A 22 13.36 -6.62 -3.92
C ASP A 22 12.21 -7.01 -2.97
N GLY A 23 11.41 -8.01 -3.37
CA GLY A 23 10.25 -8.46 -2.59
C GLY A 23 9.02 -7.56 -2.67
N LEU A 24 9.08 -6.48 -3.46
CA LEU A 24 7.97 -5.56 -3.72
C LEU A 24 7.40 -5.79 -5.13
N ARG A 25 6.10 -5.51 -5.29
CA ARG A 25 5.41 -5.57 -6.59
C ARG A 25 5.49 -4.22 -7.27
N LEU A 26 6.09 -4.17 -8.47
CA LEU A 26 6.02 -2.98 -9.32
C LEU A 26 4.56 -2.74 -9.76
N ILE A 27 4.11 -1.49 -9.70
CA ILE A 27 2.82 -1.06 -10.27
C ILE A 27 3.15 -0.24 -11.52
N SER A 28 2.76 -0.76 -12.69
CA SER A 28 3.05 -0.13 -13.99
C SER A 28 2.09 1.03 -14.28
N SER A 29 0.83 0.94 -13.82
CA SER A 29 -0.18 1.99 -14.01
C SER A 29 -1.29 1.91 -12.95
N GLY A 30 -2.01 3.02 -12.77
CA GLY A 30 -3.22 3.10 -11.92
C GLY A 30 -3.02 3.72 -10.53
N LEU A 31 -1.78 3.97 -10.10
CA LEU A 31 -1.45 4.72 -8.88
C LEU A 31 -0.62 5.97 -9.21
N GLN A 32 -0.72 6.97 -8.34
CA GLN A 32 0.04 8.21 -8.38
C GLN A 32 1.06 8.26 -7.23
N ALA A 33 2.14 9.01 -7.44
CA ALA A 33 3.16 9.20 -6.41
C ALA A 33 2.55 9.87 -5.16
N GLY A 34 2.90 9.35 -3.98
CA GLY A 34 2.40 9.86 -2.70
C GLY A 34 1.07 9.27 -2.24
N GLU A 35 0.38 8.46 -3.06
CA GLU A 35 -0.82 7.75 -2.63
C GLU A 35 -0.48 6.68 -1.57
N LYS A 36 -1.39 6.52 -0.60
CA LYS A 36 -1.27 5.54 0.48
C LYS A 36 -2.13 4.33 0.17
N ILE A 37 -1.55 3.14 0.34
CA ILE A 37 -2.20 1.87 0.03
C ILE A 37 -2.49 1.06 1.29
N ILE A 38 -3.51 0.22 1.26
CA ILE A 38 -3.89 -0.65 2.37
C ILE A 38 -3.26 -2.03 2.14
N ILE A 39 -2.32 -2.42 3.02
CA ILE A 39 -1.56 -3.68 2.90
C ILE A 39 -2.01 -4.78 3.88
N LYS A 40 -2.82 -4.44 4.90
CA LYS A 40 -3.28 -5.37 5.92
C LYS A 40 -4.59 -4.88 6.55
N GLY A 41 -5.43 -5.84 6.97
CA GLY A 41 -6.71 -5.59 7.64
C GLY A 41 -7.91 -6.01 6.80
N LEU A 42 -9.07 -6.19 7.45
CA LEU A 42 -10.33 -6.48 6.77
C LEU A 42 -11.02 -5.17 6.40
N VAL A 43 -10.82 -4.73 5.16
CA VAL A 43 -11.35 -3.47 4.64
C VAL A 43 -12.09 -3.73 3.32
N ARG A 44 -13.21 -3.04 3.12
CA ARG A 44 -13.99 -3.03 1.88
C ARG A 44 -14.09 -1.60 1.33
N PRO A 45 -14.27 -1.42 0.01
CA PRO A 45 -14.49 -0.09 -0.56
C PRO A 45 -15.64 0.64 0.13
N GLY A 46 -15.49 1.96 0.33
CA GLY A 46 -16.47 2.82 0.99
C GLY A 46 -16.37 2.86 2.52
N MET A 47 -15.62 1.96 3.15
CA MET A 47 -15.42 1.98 4.60
C MET A 47 -14.52 3.15 5.02
N THR A 48 -14.95 3.94 6.00
CA THR A 48 -14.05 4.84 6.73
C THR A 48 -13.11 4.03 7.60
N ILE A 49 -11.83 4.38 7.59
CA ILE A 49 -10.78 3.68 8.32
C ILE A 49 -9.93 4.66 9.15
N THR A 50 -9.21 4.12 10.13
CA THR A 50 -8.17 4.86 10.87
C THR A 50 -6.82 4.24 10.54
N PRO A 51 -6.12 4.73 9.49
CA PRO A 51 -4.92 4.06 8.98
C PRO A 51 -3.73 4.21 9.94
N ARG A 52 -2.97 3.12 10.10
CA ARG A 52 -1.64 3.16 10.73
C ARG A 52 -0.59 3.19 9.62
N LEU A 53 0.10 4.31 9.46
CA LEU A 53 1.14 4.46 8.44
C LEU A 53 2.36 3.60 8.79
N VAL A 54 2.81 2.82 7.81
CA VAL A 54 4.05 2.04 7.88
C VAL A 54 4.81 2.23 6.57
N PRO A 55 6.16 2.30 6.59
CA PRO A 55 6.94 2.38 5.37
C PRO A 55 6.81 1.07 4.57
N MET A 56 6.70 1.17 3.24
CA MET A 56 6.64 -0.02 2.36
C MET A 56 7.93 -0.83 2.41
N GLN A 57 9.06 -0.12 2.39
CA GLN A 57 10.38 -0.69 2.57
C GLN A 57 10.73 -0.49 4.04
N GLN A 58 10.71 -1.57 4.83
CA GLN A 58 11.33 -1.50 6.15
C GLN A 58 12.81 -1.23 5.92
N ALA A 59 13.31 -0.07 6.37
CA ALA A 59 14.74 0.17 6.44
C ALA A 59 15.35 -0.97 7.26
N ALA A 60 16.07 -1.86 6.57
CA ALA A 60 16.90 -2.91 7.13
C ALA A 60 16.42 -3.53 8.45
N ALA A 61 15.31 -4.28 8.45
CA ALA A 61 15.11 -5.34 9.46
C ALA A 61 16.14 -6.50 9.31
N LEU A 62 17.16 -6.31 8.47
CA LEU A 62 18.29 -7.20 8.23
C LEU A 62 19.64 -6.71 8.82
N GLU A 63 19.73 -5.53 9.44
CA GLU A 63 21.01 -5.07 10.05
C GLU A 63 21.18 -5.45 11.54
N ALA A 64 20.25 -6.18 12.15
CA ALA A 64 20.43 -6.66 13.53
C ALA A 64 19.89 -8.08 13.72
N ARG A 65 20.70 -9.06 13.32
CA ARG A 65 20.72 -10.38 13.97
C ARG A 65 22.18 -10.60 14.37
N PRO A 66 22.53 -10.64 15.68
CA PRO A 66 23.88 -10.99 16.09
C PRO A 66 24.23 -12.42 15.68
#